data_AF-A0A2K9DQH9-F1
#
_entry.id   AF-A0A2K9DQH9-F1
#
_cell.length_a   1.000
_cell.length_b   1.000
_cell.length_c   1.000
_cell.angle_alpha   90.00
_cell.angle_beta   90.00
_cell.angle_gamma   90.00
#
_symmetry.space_group_name_H-M   'P 1'
#
loop_
_entity.id
_entity.type
_entity.pdbx_description
1 polymer ?
#
loop_
_entity_poly.entity_id
_entity_poly.type
_entity_poly.pdbx_seq_one_letter_code
_entity_poly.pdbx_strand_id
1 'polypeptide(L)'
;MSATDYSDWILGVHRKAEQLRVVFLQLGSSNEPARRALGASQVNVTRVRDYLQPDGPLTTGTVVIDGMESLTMQSEATQMGALRERVFSDVEAGGRVILLSRAPRIAFPPVVGSSLLDDASLAHAPVVKSTGAHEWPTCVEDGASPADVLCRALTELGMDLAASLDRVVYESLLIGQSALGLLNARELEALDGSSLTAPDGATRTWNFPKHLGPLKKALDEVLADALDPQQQLAEVSSGLWKIERIIRREVRRRAIAAWAENWRTQCLNGDLPEKVLERASESAYMGATSVKQLRDPLEWLSLGELLQLKDRSQIGDLGLSAAHWRQFSAQIMPIRNRLAHMRSLRPEDAADVVKWQRVLEMRFPTN
;
A
#
# COMPACT_ATOMS: atom_id res chain seq x y z
N MET A 1 -0.82 23.07 -30.01
CA MET A 1 0.56 22.76 -29.59
C MET A 1 1.12 21.73 -30.56
N SER A 2 2.38 21.84 -30.97
CA SER A 2 3.04 20.80 -31.78
C SER A 2 3.21 19.53 -30.94
N ALA A 3 3.19 18.35 -31.57
CA ALA A 3 3.52 17.10 -30.91
C ALA A 3 4.90 17.20 -30.24
N THR A 4 5.02 16.62 -29.04
CA THR A 4 6.30 16.62 -28.30
C THR A 4 7.30 15.75 -29.04
N ASP A 5 8.51 16.25 -29.30
CA ASP A 5 9.57 15.43 -29.88
C ASP A 5 10.24 14.58 -28.78
N TYR A 6 10.10 13.26 -28.89
CA TYR A 6 10.63 12.30 -27.93
C TYR A 6 12.01 11.74 -28.32
N SER A 7 12.58 12.15 -29.46
CA SER A 7 13.79 11.54 -30.05
C SER A 7 14.99 11.59 -29.10
N ASP A 8 15.28 12.74 -28.51
CA ASP A 8 16.40 12.91 -27.57
C ASP A 8 16.22 12.10 -26.28
N TRP A 9 14.98 12.02 -25.79
CA TRP A 9 14.64 11.24 -24.61
C TRP A 9 14.81 9.73 -24.86
N ILE A 10 14.35 9.23 -26.00
CA ILE A 10 14.53 7.83 -26.42
C ILE A 10 16.01 7.49 -26.51
N LEU A 11 16.83 8.35 -27.12
CA LEU A 11 18.28 8.18 -27.17
C LEU A 11 18.90 8.15 -25.76
N GLY A 12 18.39 8.97 -24.84
CA GLY A 12 18.78 8.97 -23.44
C GLY A 12 18.46 7.65 -22.73
N VAL A 13 17.27 7.10 -22.94
CA VAL A 13 16.85 5.78 -22.40
C VAL A 13 17.77 4.67 -22.93
N HIS A 14 18.06 4.67 -24.23
CA HIS A 14 18.97 3.69 -24.84
C HIS A 14 20.38 3.78 -24.29
N ARG A 15 20.94 4.99 -24.16
CA ARG A 15 22.26 5.20 -23.56
C ARG A 15 22.30 4.72 -22.11
N LYS A 16 21.21 4.93 -21.36
CA LYS A 16 21.08 4.42 -20.00
C LYS A 16 21.07 2.89 -19.95
N ALA A 17 20.35 2.24 -20.88
CA ALA A 17 20.35 0.79 -21.01
C ALA A 17 21.72 0.23 -21.43
N GLU A 18 22.47 0.95 -22.25
CA GLU A 18 23.86 0.60 -22.59
C GLU A 18 24.79 0.59 -21.38
N GLN A 19 24.63 1.59 -20.49
CA GLN A 19 25.49 1.75 -19.32
C GLN A 19 25.09 0.80 -18.17
N LEU A 20 23.80 0.65 -17.91
CA LEU A 20 23.27 0.01 -16.70
C LEU A 20 22.60 -1.34 -16.94
N ARG A 21 22.46 -1.75 -18.20
CA ARG A 21 21.89 -3.03 -18.68
C ARG A 21 20.42 -3.28 -18.38
N VAL A 22 19.91 -2.86 -17.22
CA VAL A 22 18.51 -2.98 -16.83
C VAL A 22 17.96 -1.58 -16.50
N VAL A 23 16.88 -1.20 -17.18
CA VAL A 23 16.18 0.07 -16.97
C VAL A 23 14.73 -0.19 -16.65
N PHE A 24 14.20 0.34 -15.55
CA PHE A 24 12.77 0.41 -15.29
C PHE A 24 12.23 1.74 -15.79
N LEU A 25 11.20 1.68 -16.62
CA LEU A 25 10.60 2.82 -17.27
C LEU A 25 9.11 2.90 -16.93
N GLN A 26 8.74 3.91 -16.12
CA GLN A 26 7.35 4.18 -15.77
C GLN A 26 6.72 5.12 -16.82
N LEU A 27 5.80 4.59 -17.62
CA LEU A 27 5.00 5.34 -18.59
C LEU A 27 3.53 4.95 -18.46
N GLY A 28 2.84 5.68 -17.58
CA GLY A 28 1.41 5.55 -17.33
C GLY A 28 0.53 6.33 -18.31
N SER A 29 -0.76 6.42 -17.98
CA SER A 29 -1.80 7.05 -18.79
C SER A 29 -1.57 8.54 -19.07
N SER A 30 -0.83 9.25 -18.21
CA SER A 30 -0.49 10.66 -18.43
C SER A 30 0.58 10.88 -19.51
N ASN A 31 1.29 9.83 -19.91
CA ASN A 31 2.44 9.87 -20.84
C ASN A 31 2.31 8.85 -22.00
N GLU A 32 1.09 8.59 -22.49
CA GLU A 32 0.86 7.69 -23.62
C GLU A 32 1.65 8.05 -24.89
N PRO A 33 1.78 9.33 -25.27
CA PRO A 33 2.55 9.68 -26.46
C PRO A 33 4.02 9.24 -26.35
N ALA A 34 4.64 9.37 -25.17
CA ALA A 34 6.00 8.90 -24.93
C ALA A 34 6.11 7.38 -25.05
N ARG A 35 5.11 6.63 -24.53
CA ARG A 35 5.04 5.16 -24.65
C ARG A 35 4.94 4.72 -26.10
N ARG A 36 4.09 5.39 -26.90
CA ARG A 36 3.97 5.12 -28.35
C ARG A 36 5.24 5.46 -29.11
N ALA A 37 5.90 6.57 -28.78
CA ALA A 37 7.15 6.97 -29.41
C ALA A 37 8.28 5.95 -29.17
N LEU A 38 8.38 5.40 -27.95
CA LEU A 38 9.30 4.31 -27.64
C LEU A 38 8.98 3.03 -28.42
N GLY A 39 7.69 2.69 -28.57
CA GLY A 39 7.28 1.56 -29.41
C GLY A 39 7.64 1.73 -30.89
N ALA A 40 7.68 2.98 -31.38
CA ALA A 40 8.03 3.29 -32.76
C ALA A 40 9.55 3.31 -33.03
N SER A 41 10.41 3.29 -32.00
CA SER A 41 11.86 3.52 -32.15
C SER A 41 12.69 2.30 -32.60
N GLN A 42 12.11 1.42 -33.41
CA GLN A 42 12.76 0.20 -33.94
C GLN A 42 13.36 -0.74 -32.87
N VAL A 43 12.79 -0.76 -31.66
CA VAL A 43 13.20 -1.63 -30.56
C VAL A 43 12.36 -2.89 -30.58
N ASN A 44 12.94 -4.03 -30.18
CA ASN A 44 12.17 -5.24 -29.97
C ASN A 44 11.30 -5.07 -28.72
N VAL A 45 9.99 -4.89 -28.89
CA VAL A 45 9.01 -4.80 -27.81
C VAL A 45 8.28 -6.13 -27.69
N THR A 46 8.27 -6.72 -26.51
CA THR A 46 7.56 -7.97 -26.20
C THR A 46 6.72 -7.80 -24.94
N ARG A 47 5.59 -8.50 -24.85
CA ARG A 47 4.80 -8.51 -23.61
C ARG A 47 5.50 -9.38 -22.56
N VAL A 48 5.36 -9.00 -21.29
CA VAL A 48 5.95 -9.76 -20.16
C VAL A 48 5.56 -11.25 -20.20
N ARG A 49 4.31 -11.56 -20.54
CA ARG A 49 3.81 -12.94 -20.68
C ARG A 49 4.51 -13.72 -21.79
N ASP A 50 4.81 -13.07 -22.91
CA ASP A 50 5.48 -13.71 -24.05
C ASP A 50 6.98 -13.86 -23.79
N TYR A 51 7.58 -12.88 -23.11
CA TYR A 51 8.99 -12.92 -22.70
C TYR A 51 9.29 -14.06 -21.71
N LEU A 52 8.33 -14.42 -20.86
CA LEU A 52 8.45 -15.48 -19.87
C LEU A 52 8.30 -16.90 -20.45
N GLN A 53 8.09 -17.06 -21.75
CA GLN A 53 8.00 -18.38 -22.36
C GLN A 53 9.36 -19.12 -22.30
N PRO A 54 9.39 -20.40 -21.89
CA PRO A 54 10.63 -21.12 -21.57
C PRO A 54 11.61 -21.27 -22.73
N ASP A 55 11.13 -21.34 -23.97
CA ASP A 55 11.95 -21.61 -25.17
C ASP A 55 12.35 -20.34 -25.95
N GLY A 56 12.15 -19.15 -25.39
CA GLY A 56 12.56 -17.91 -26.04
C GLY A 56 14.08 -17.87 -26.24
N PRO A 57 14.62 -17.43 -27.40
CA PRO A 57 16.06 -17.25 -27.59
C PRO A 57 16.60 -16.13 -26.68
N LEU A 58 17.85 -16.25 -26.24
CA LEU A 58 18.51 -15.21 -25.45
C LEU A 58 18.65 -13.92 -26.28
N THR A 59 18.44 -12.79 -25.63
CA THR A 59 18.54 -11.48 -26.27
C THR A 59 19.98 -10.95 -26.22
N THR A 60 20.58 -10.67 -27.37
CA THR A 60 21.91 -10.01 -27.47
C THR A 60 21.82 -8.51 -27.77
N GLY A 61 20.63 -8.00 -28.07
CA GLY A 61 20.32 -6.60 -28.36
C GLY A 61 19.61 -5.87 -27.21
N THR A 62 18.88 -4.80 -27.54
CA THR A 62 17.96 -4.14 -26.61
C THR A 62 16.56 -4.73 -26.75
N VAL A 63 15.96 -5.16 -25.65
CA VAL A 63 14.56 -5.60 -25.57
C VAL A 63 13.79 -4.72 -24.60
N VAL A 64 12.56 -4.37 -24.97
CA VAL A 64 11.58 -3.71 -24.10
C VAL A 64 10.54 -4.74 -23.71
N ILE A 65 10.41 -4.98 -22.41
CA ILE A 65 9.41 -5.87 -21.82
C ILE A 65 8.25 -4.99 -21.38
N ASP A 66 7.16 -5.02 -22.14
CA ASP A 66 5.96 -4.22 -21.92
C ASP A 66 4.89 -4.96 -21.10
N GLY A 67 4.05 -4.21 -20.41
CA GLY A 67 2.93 -4.74 -19.62
C GLY A 67 3.34 -5.27 -18.26
N MET A 68 4.46 -4.79 -17.71
CA MET A 68 4.94 -5.16 -16.37
C MET A 68 3.87 -4.94 -15.28
N GLU A 69 2.96 -3.97 -15.45
CA GLU A 69 1.88 -3.67 -14.50
C GLU A 69 0.97 -4.88 -14.21
N SER A 70 0.91 -5.90 -15.07
CA SER A 70 0.12 -7.10 -14.79
C SER A 70 0.64 -7.88 -13.57
N LEU A 71 1.95 -7.79 -13.30
CA LEU A 71 2.62 -8.44 -12.17
C LEU A 71 2.39 -7.74 -10.82
N THR A 72 1.64 -6.64 -10.79
CA THR A 72 1.22 -5.99 -9.54
C THR A 72 0.17 -6.80 -8.78
N MET A 73 -0.58 -7.65 -9.50
CA MET A 73 -1.58 -8.55 -8.91
C MET A 73 -0.89 -9.73 -8.22
N GLN A 74 -1.32 -10.05 -6.99
CA GLN A 74 -0.71 -11.13 -6.19
C GLN A 74 -0.69 -12.50 -6.91
N SER A 75 -1.70 -12.79 -7.74
CA SER A 75 -1.78 -14.04 -8.51
C SER A 75 -0.64 -14.15 -9.55
N GLU A 76 -0.28 -13.06 -10.20
CA GLU A 76 0.76 -13.02 -11.23
C GLU A 76 2.15 -12.70 -10.65
N ALA A 77 2.21 -12.08 -9.48
CA ALA A 77 3.45 -11.70 -8.81
C ALA A 77 4.45 -12.85 -8.63
N THR A 78 3.97 -14.09 -8.51
CA THR A 78 4.80 -15.30 -8.42
C THR A 78 5.76 -15.47 -9.62
N GLN A 79 5.43 -14.85 -10.77
CA GLN A 79 6.26 -14.87 -11.97
C GLN A 79 7.49 -13.94 -11.90
N MET A 80 7.57 -13.04 -10.91
CA MET A 80 8.71 -12.11 -10.74
C MET A 80 10.04 -12.85 -10.58
N GLY A 81 10.04 -14.03 -9.95
CA GLY A 81 11.24 -14.86 -9.81
C GLY A 81 11.78 -15.33 -11.17
N ALA A 82 10.89 -15.92 -11.99
CA ALA A 82 11.23 -16.36 -13.34
C ALA A 82 11.64 -15.20 -14.24
N LEU A 83 10.96 -14.05 -14.11
CA LEU A 83 11.33 -12.83 -14.84
C LEU A 83 12.74 -12.39 -14.50
N ARG A 84 13.09 -12.34 -13.21
CA ARG A 84 14.44 -11.97 -12.76
C ARG A 84 15.47 -12.92 -13.36
N GLU A 85 15.30 -14.24 -13.22
CA GLU A 85 16.24 -15.22 -13.77
C GLU A 85 16.45 -15.03 -15.29
N ARG A 86 15.36 -14.82 -16.02
CA ARG A 86 15.41 -14.64 -17.46
C ARG A 86 16.10 -13.33 -17.88
N VAL A 87 15.77 -12.22 -17.22
CA VAL A 87 16.39 -10.92 -17.47
C VAL A 87 17.90 -10.98 -17.21
N PHE A 88 18.33 -11.61 -16.12
CA PHE A 88 19.74 -11.76 -15.82
C PHE A 88 20.46 -12.65 -16.84
N SER A 89 19.83 -13.71 -17.31
CA SER A 89 20.38 -14.56 -18.39
C SER A 89 20.60 -13.76 -19.69
N ASP A 90 19.64 -12.91 -20.07
CA ASP A 90 19.80 -12.03 -21.23
C ASP A 90 20.91 -10.99 -21.02
N VAL A 91 21.03 -10.42 -19.82
CA VAL A 91 22.11 -9.47 -19.48
C VAL A 91 23.48 -10.14 -19.53
N GLU A 92 23.62 -11.36 -19.01
CA GLU A 92 24.84 -12.17 -19.07
C GLU A 92 25.24 -12.50 -20.52
N ALA A 93 24.25 -12.71 -21.40
CA ALA A 93 24.45 -12.88 -22.84
C ALA A 93 24.80 -11.57 -23.57
N GLY A 94 24.93 -10.45 -22.86
CA GLY A 94 25.27 -9.13 -23.40
C GLY A 94 24.08 -8.25 -23.77
N GLY A 95 22.85 -8.72 -23.51
CA GLY A 95 21.61 -8.01 -23.75
C GLY A 95 21.43 -6.75 -22.89
N ARG A 96 20.44 -5.95 -23.29
CA ARG A 96 19.98 -4.74 -22.60
C ARG A 96 18.46 -4.84 -22.45
N VAL A 97 17.96 -4.68 -21.24
CA VAL A 97 16.56 -4.91 -20.90
C VAL A 97 15.93 -3.62 -20.38
N ILE A 98 14.81 -3.24 -20.97
CA ILE A 98 13.97 -2.12 -20.52
C ILE A 98 12.65 -2.71 -20.02
N LEU A 99 12.39 -2.62 -18.72
CA LEU A 99 11.14 -2.99 -18.07
C LEU A 99 10.16 -1.82 -18.19
N LEU A 100 9.17 -1.94 -19.07
CA LEU A 100 8.18 -0.90 -19.32
C LEU A 100 6.90 -1.21 -18.55
N SER A 101 6.51 -0.29 -17.67
CA SER A 101 5.31 -0.40 -16.85
C SER A 101 4.48 0.87 -16.84
N ARG A 102 3.17 0.72 -16.69
CA ARG A 102 2.28 1.80 -16.24
C ARG A 102 2.45 2.09 -14.75
N ALA A 103 2.59 1.02 -13.98
CA ALA A 103 2.66 1.08 -12.54
C ALA A 103 4.08 1.47 -12.07
N PRO A 104 4.21 2.22 -10.96
CA PRO A 104 5.50 2.49 -10.35
C PRO A 104 6.06 1.23 -9.67
N ARG A 105 7.37 1.22 -9.40
CA ARG A 105 8.02 0.10 -8.69
C ARG A 105 7.38 -0.22 -7.34
N ILE A 106 6.90 0.78 -6.62
CA ILE A 106 6.28 0.61 -5.29
C ILE A 106 4.93 -0.11 -5.35
N ALA A 107 4.28 -0.21 -6.53
CA ALA A 107 3.02 -0.94 -6.68
C ALA A 107 3.23 -2.46 -6.80
N PHE A 108 4.46 -2.91 -7.06
CA PHE A 108 4.76 -4.34 -7.19
C PHE A 108 4.93 -4.97 -5.80
N PRO A 109 4.33 -6.14 -5.55
CA PRO A 109 4.41 -6.78 -4.25
C PRO A 109 5.84 -7.25 -3.92
N PRO A 110 6.22 -7.31 -2.62
CA PRO A 110 7.54 -7.72 -2.18
C PRO A 110 7.69 -9.25 -2.18
N VAL A 111 7.79 -9.85 -3.37
CA VAL A 111 7.92 -11.30 -3.56
C VAL A 111 9.31 -11.68 -4.08
N VAL A 112 9.59 -12.98 -4.14
CA VAL A 112 10.83 -13.48 -4.76
C VAL A 112 10.94 -12.95 -6.19
N GLY A 113 12.06 -12.31 -6.51
CA GLY A 113 12.30 -11.69 -7.81
C GLY A 113 12.04 -10.18 -7.86
N SER A 114 11.29 -9.60 -6.91
CA SER A 114 10.99 -8.15 -6.89
C SER A 114 12.22 -7.27 -6.74
N SER A 115 13.32 -7.80 -6.20
CA SER A 115 14.62 -7.12 -6.19
C SER A 115 15.14 -6.75 -7.58
N LEU A 116 14.61 -7.35 -8.66
CA LEU A 116 14.88 -6.91 -10.04
C LEU A 116 14.54 -5.43 -10.23
N LEU A 117 13.46 -4.96 -9.61
CA LEU A 117 13.01 -3.57 -9.71
C LEU A 117 13.95 -2.62 -8.96
N ASP A 118 14.56 -3.08 -7.87
CA ASP A 118 15.57 -2.33 -7.13
C ASP A 118 16.91 -2.27 -7.86
N ASP A 119 17.32 -3.38 -8.50
CA ASP A 119 18.54 -3.48 -9.31
C ASP A 119 18.42 -2.67 -10.62
N ALA A 120 17.20 -2.47 -11.11
CA ALA A 120 16.94 -1.69 -12.32
C ALA A 120 17.14 -0.19 -12.11
N SER A 121 17.85 0.43 -13.05
CA SER A 121 17.97 1.89 -13.08
C SER A 121 16.67 2.55 -13.52
N LEU A 122 16.27 3.64 -12.89
CA LEU A 122 14.96 4.24 -13.17
C LEU A 122 15.01 5.31 -14.25
N ALA A 123 14.04 5.31 -15.16
CA ALA A 123 13.76 6.42 -16.04
C ALA A 123 12.24 6.72 -16.09
N HIS A 124 11.90 7.94 -16.50
CA HIS A 124 10.54 8.43 -16.61
C HIS A 124 10.37 9.16 -17.94
N ALA A 125 9.12 9.49 -18.31
CA ALA A 125 8.85 10.39 -19.43
C ALA A 125 9.52 11.76 -19.24
N PRO A 126 9.74 12.54 -20.31
CA PRO A 126 10.12 13.94 -20.19
C PRO A 126 9.12 14.70 -19.32
N VAL A 127 9.63 15.40 -18.30
CA VAL A 127 8.75 16.15 -17.41
C VAL A 127 8.26 17.41 -18.09
N VAL A 128 6.95 17.46 -18.35
CA VAL A 128 6.26 18.66 -18.82
C VAL A 128 5.67 19.37 -17.60
N LYS A 129 6.21 20.56 -17.27
CA LYS A 129 5.61 21.41 -16.23
C LYS A 129 4.25 21.88 -16.73
N SER A 130 3.21 21.54 -15.98
CA SER A 130 1.82 21.88 -16.28
C SER A 130 1.22 22.78 -15.20
N THR A 131 0.14 23.46 -15.57
CA THR A 131 -0.75 24.16 -14.62
C THR A 131 -1.94 23.29 -14.22
N GLY A 132 -2.27 22.26 -15.00
CA GLY A 132 -3.37 21.33 -14.79
C GLY A 132 -3.28 20.08 -15.68
N ALA A 133 -4.05 19.04 -15.37
CA ALA A 133 -4.04 17.77 -16.11
C ALA A 133 -4.43 17.91 -17.60
N HIS A 134 -5.10 18.99 -17.99
CA HIS A 134 -5.45 19.27 -19.38
C HIS A 134 -4.24 19.59 -20.27
N GLU A 135 -3.10 19.93 -19.67
CA GLU A 135 -1.83 20.16 -20.37
C GLU A 135 -0.94 18.92 -20.41
N TRP A 136 -1.38 17.80 -19.82
CA TRP A 136 -0.62 16.55 -19.90
C TRP A 136 -0.50 16.05 -21.35
N PRO A 137 0.61 15.40 -21.72
CA PRO A 137 0.85 14.93 -23.07
C PRO A 137 -0.32 14.15 -23.67
N THR A 138 -0.89 13.18 -22.94
CA THR A 138 -2.05 12.41 -23.40
C THR A 138 -3.28 13.27 -23.66
N CYS A 139 -3.56 14.27 -22.83
CA CYS A 139 -4.71 15.16 -23.01
C CYS A 139 -4.54 16.07 -24.24
N VAL A 140 -3.33 16.60 -24.43
CA VAL A 140 -3.01 17.53 -25.52
C VAL A 140 -2.94 16.82 -26.86
N GLU A 141 -2.23 15.70 -26.93
CA GLU A 141 -1.93 15.02 -28.20
C GLU A 141 -3.05 14.06 -28.61
N ASP A 142 -3.70 13.39 -27.65
CA ASP A 142 -4.76 12.41 -27.94
C ASP A 142 -6.18 12.96 -27.71
N GLY A 143 -6.33 14.19 -27.19
CA GLY A 143 -7.63 14.77 -26.87
C GLY A 143 -8.36 14.05 -25.73
N ALA A 144 -7.62 13.33 -24.88
CA ALA A 144 -8.20 12.58 -23.76
C ALA A 144 -8.77 13.50 -22.68
N SER A 145 -9.83 13.02 -22.00
CA SER A 145 -10.43 13.73 -20.86
C SER A 145 -9.41 13.89 -19.72
N PRO A 146 -9.14 15.11 -19.23
CA PRO A 146 -8.18 15.33 -18.14
C PRO A 146 -8.57 14.63 -16.83
N ALA A 147 -9.88 14.51 -16.56
CA ALA A 147 -10.38 13.81 -15.38
C ALA A 147 -10.08 12.31 -15.48
N ASP A 148 -10.41 11.69 -16.62
CA ASP A 148 -10.21 10.26 -16.85
C ASP A 148 -8.73 9.90 -16.81
N VAL A 149 -7.86 10.71 -17.42
CA VAL A 149 -6.41 10.49 -17.40
C VAL A 149 -5.86 10.62 -15.98
N LEU A 150 -6.37 11.56 -15.17
CA LEU A 150 -5.98 11.72 -13.78
C LEU A 150 -6.43 10.55 -12.90
N CYS A 151 -7.68 10.08 -13.06
CA CYS A 151 -8.17 8.90 -12.35
C CYS A 151 -7.34 7.66 -12.71
N ARG A 152 -7.08 7.42 -14.01
CA ARG A 152 -6.22 6.32 -14.46
C ARG A 152 -4.81 6.43 -13.91
N ALA A 153 -4.21 7.61 -13.93
CA ALA A 153 -2.87 7.83 -13.41
C ALA A 153 -2.79 7.52 -11.91
N LEU A 154 -3.82 7.89 -11.13
CA LEU A 154 -3.92 7.54 -9.71
C LEU A 154 -4.16 6.04 -9.48
N THR A 155 -4.99 5.39 -10.31
CA THR A 155 -5.17 3.93 -10.25
C THR A 155 -3.86 3.19 -10.51
N GLU A 156 -3.09 3.63 -11.52
CA GLU A 156 -1.80 3.05 -11.88
C GLU A 156 -0.75 3.15 -10.75
N LEU A 157 -0.85 4.13 -9.85
CA LEU A 157 0.04 4.25 -8.68
C LEU A 157 -0.09 3.11 -7.67
N GLY A 158 -1.24 2.42 -7.67
CA GLY A 158 -1.59 1.42 -6.69
C GLY A 158 -2.22 1.98 -5.41
N MET A 159 -2.98 1.13 -4.72
CA MET A 159 -3.81 1.52 -3.57
C MET A 159 -3.01 2.01 -2.36
N ASP A 160 -1.79 1.53 -2.17
CA ASP A 160 -0.97 1.95 -1.02
C ASP A 160 -0.53 3.41 -1.15
N LEU A 161 -0.15 3.84 -2.35
CA LEU A 161 0.16 5.25 -2.61
C LEU A 161 -1.11 6.10 -2.61
N ALA A 162 -2.24 5.60 -3.12
CA ALA A 162 -3.53 6.30 -2.99
C ALA A 162 -3.91 6.53 -1.52
N ALA A 163 -3.70 5.55 -0.64
CA ALA A 163 -3.93 5.67 0.80
C ALA A 163 -2.97 6.67 1.47
N SER A 164 -1.71 6.73 1.03
CA SER A 164 -0.77 7.76 1.46
C SER A 164 -1.19 9.16 1.03
N LEU A 165 -1.71 9.31 -0.19
CA LEU A 165 -2.28 10.57 -0.67
C LEU A 165 -3.52 10.97 0.13
N ASP A 166 -4.41 10.04 0.47
CA ASP A 166 -5.58 10.28 1.34
C ASP A 166 -5.15 10.86 2.69
N ARG A 167 -4.17 10.21 3.33
CA ARG A 167 -3.61 10.67 4.62
C ARG A 167 -3.05 12.09 4.51
N VAL A 168 -2.30 12.39 3.46
CA VAL A 168 -1.67 13.70 3.30
C VAL A 168 -2.70 14.80 3.00
N VAL A 169 -3.63 14.50 2.10
CA VAL A 169 -4.56 15.47 1.50
C VAL A 169 -5.80 15.70 2.36
N TYR A 170 -6.36 14.64 2.95
CA TYR A 170 -7.60 14.70 3.74
C TYR A 170 -7.34 14.68 5.24
N GLU A 171 -6.53 13.75 5.74
CA GLU A 171 -6.35 13.60 7.19
C GLU A 171 -5.41 14.67 7.77
N SER A 172 -4.34 15.00 7.04
CA SER A 172 -3.34 15.99 7.47
C SER A 172 -3.61 17.39 6.93
N LEU A 173 -4.51 17.52 5.94
CA LEU A 173 -4.85 18.77 5.24
C LEU A 173 -3.62 19.55 4.76
N LEU A 174 -2.54 18.84 4.40
CA LEU A 174 -1.31 19.47 3.95
C LEU A 174 -1.36 19.81 2.47
N ILE A 175 -0.61 20.84 2.10
CA ILE A 175 -0.49 21.32 0.73
C ILE A 175 0.98 21.60 0.37
N GLY A 176 1.26 21.74 -0.93
CA GLY A 176 2.58 22.17 -1.41
C GLY A 176 3.72 21.24 -0.97
N GLN A 177 4.83 21.83 -0.54
CA GLN A 177 6.02 21.08 -0.07
C GLN A 177 5.75 20.28 1.20
N SER A 178 4.95 20.79 2.12
CA SER A 178 4.64 20.10 3.37
C SER A 178 3.93 18.77 3.13
N ALA A 179 3.04 18.73 2.11
CA ALA A 179 2.39 17.50 1.68
C ALA A 179 3.40 16.48 1.13
N LEU A 180 4.30 16.92 0.23
CA LEU A 180 5.32 16.06 -0.36
C LEU A 180 6.33 15.57 0.68
N GLY A 181 6.63 16.38 1.71
CA GLY A 181 7.55 16.03 2.79
C GLY A 181 7.08 14.89 3.69
N LEU A 182 5.81 14.49 3.64
CA LEU A 182 5.28 13.33 4.36
C LEU A 182 5.34 12.03 3.56
N LEU A 183 5.69 12.10 2.27
CA LEU A 183 5.83 10.94 1.39
C LEU A 183 7.30 10.48 1.39
N ASN A 184 7.50 9.18 1.32
CA ASN A 184 8.83 8.60 1.25
C ASN A 184 9.43 8.72 -0.17
N ALA A 185 10.71 8.38 -0.31
CA ALA A 185 11.42 8.54 -1.58
C ALA A 185 10.79 7.73 -2.74
N ARG A 186 10.27 6.53 -2.48
CA ARG A 186 9.65 5.65 -3.49
C ARG A 186 8.26 6.16 -3.92
N GLU A 187 7.50 6.73 -2.98
CA GLU A 187 6.22 7.37 -3.27
C GLU A 187 6.43 8.60 -4.14
N LEU A 188 7.40 9.44 -3.79
CA LEU A 188 7.72 10.63 -4.58
C LEU A 188 8.26 10.28 -5.98
N GLU A 189 9.07 9.23 -6.08
CA GLU A 189 9.54 8.67 -7.35
C GLU A 189 8.38 8.24 -8.26
N ALA A 190 7.35 7.62 -7.68
CA ALA A 190 6.15 7.18 -8.39
C ALA A 190 5.30 8.35 -8.90
N LEU A 191 5.19 9.43 -8.09
CA LEU A 191 4.50 10.66 -8.48
C LEU A 191 5.20 11.39 -9.63
N ASP A 192 6.53 11.34 -9.69
CA ASP A 192 7.28 11.92 -10.81
C ASP A 192 6.97 11.16 -12.10
N GLY A 193 6.90 9.83 -12.04
CA GLY A 193 6.59 9.00 -13.21
C GLY A 193 5.16 9.08 -13.73
N SER A 194 4.22 9.50 -12.89
CA SER A 194 2.84 9.78 -13.29
C SER A 194 2.60 11.25 -13.68
N SER A 195 3.65 12.07 -13.70
CA SER A 195 3.58 13.52 -13.98
C SER A 195 2.74 14.32 -12.97
N LEU A 196 2.44 13.74 -11.80
CA LEU A 196 1.76 14.44 -10.69
C LEU A 196 2.70 15.42 -9.98
N THR A 197 3.99 15.15 -10.02
CA THR A 197 5.05 16.04 -9.54
C THR A 197 6.06 16.33 -10.64
N ALA A 198 6.76 17.45 -10.48
CA ALA A 198 7.82 17.87 -11.39
C ALA A 198 9.03 18.40 -10.58
N PRO A 199 10.26 18.27 -11.10
CA PRO A 199 11.42 18.88 -10.48
C PRO A 199 11.35 20.41 -10.61
N ASP A 200 11.75 21.09 -9.55
CA ASP A 200 11.91 22.53 -9.47
C ASP A 200 13.27 22.87 -8.83
N GLY A 201 14.29 22.94 -9.69
CA GLY A 201 15.68 23.01 -9.26
C GLY A 201 16.08 21.76 -8.47
N ALA A 202 16.52 21.96 -7.22
CA ALA A 202 16.84 20.86 -6.30
C ALA A 202 15.62 20.30 -5.54
N THR A 203 14.45 20.92 -5.72
CA THR A 203 13.21 20.53 -5.02
C THR A 203 12.23 19.87 -5.98
N ARG A 204 11.14 19.32 -5.44
CA ARG A 204 10.05 18.72 -6.22
C ARG A 204 8.78 19.48 -5.93
N THR A 205 8.02 19.88 -6.93
CA THR A 205 6.72 20.55 -6.75
C THR A 205 5.59 19.73 -7.35
N TRP A 206 4.37 19.96 -6.89
CA TRP A 206 3.18 19.44 -7.55
C TRP A 206 3.08 20.03 -8.95
N ASN A 207 2.78 19.19 -9.94
CA ASN A 207 2.62 19.62 -11.32
C ASN A 207 1.26 20.32 -11.58
N PHE A 208 0.52 20.64 -10.49
CA PHE A 208 -0.80 21.30 -10.47
C PHE A 208 -0.98 22.27 -9.28
N PRO A 209 -0.09 23.27 -9.11
CA PRO A 209 -0.01 24.04 -7.86
C PRO A 209 -1.30 24.81 -7.50
N LYS A 210 -2.19 25.07 -8.47
CA LYS A 210 -3.46 25.80 -8.26
C LYS A 210 -4.71 24.91 -8.14
N HIS A 211 -4.59 23.58 -8.26
CA HIS A 211 -5.74 22.70 -8.45
C HIS A 211 -5.67 21.37 -7.67
N LEU A 212 -5.61 21.44 -6.33
CA LEU A 212 -5.86 20.26 -5.49
C LEU A 212 -7.30 19.72 -5.65
N GLY A 213 -8.25 20.52 -6.15
CA GLY A 213 -9.64 20.10 -6.35
C GLY A 213 -9.79 18.90 -7.29
N PRO A 214 -9.30 18.98 -8.54
CA PRO A 214 -9.28 17.84 -9.47
C PRO A 214 -8.58 16.60 -8.93
N LEU A 215 -7.42 16.77 -8.26
CA LEU A 215 -6.70 15.65 -7.64
C LEU A 215 -7.53 14.99 -6.54
N LYS A 216 -8.15 15.79 -5.66
CA LYS A 216 -9.04 15.32 -4.60
C LYS A 216 -10.22 14.54 -5.18
N LYS A 217 -10.90 15.10 -6.17
CA LYS A 217 -12.04 14.44 -6.81
C LYS A 217 -11.65 13.11 -7.44
N ALA A 218 -10.53 13.07 -8.18
CA ALA A 218 -10.05 11.83 -8.78
C ALA A 218 -9.62 10.80 -7.73
N LEU A 219 -9.01 11.26 -6.63
CA LEU A 219 -8.65 10.39 -5.51
C LEU A 219 -9.89 9.83 -4.81
N ASP A 220 -10.95 10.62 -4.64
CA ASP A 220 -12.23 10.17 -4.07
C ASP A 220 -12.82 9.05 -4.92
N GLU A 221 -12.85 9.22 -6.24
CA GLU A 221 -13.34 8.21 -7.19
C GLU A 221 -12.50 6.92 -7.09
N VAL A 222 -11.16 7.02 -7.13
CA VAL A 222 -10.27 5.85 -7.06
C VAL A 222 -10.41 5.10 -5.73
N LEU A 223 -10.51 5.80 -4.60
CA LEU A 223 -10.67 5.17 -3.29
C LEU A 223 -12.06 4.54 -3.11
N ALA A 224 -13.12 5.18 -3.65
CA ALA A 224 -14.48 4.67 -3.55
C ALA A 224 -14.72 3.44 -4.43
N ASP A 225 -14.09 3.39 -5.62
CA ASP A 225 -14.23 2.29 -6.57
C ASP A 225 -13.26 1.12 -6.29
N ALA A 226 -12.36 1.26 -5.31
CA ALA A 226 -11.41 0.21 -4.94
C ALA A 226 -12.13 -0.98 -4.28
N LEU A 227 -12.16 -2.11 -4.99
CA LEU A 227 -12.75 -3.36 -4.50
C LEU A 227 -11.71 -4.38 -4.05
N ASP A 228 -10.48 -4.27 -4.56
CA ASP A 228 -9.42 -5.23 -4.29
C ASP A 228 -8.77 -4.99 -2.93
N PRO A 229 -8.48 -6.05 -2.16
CA PRO A 229 -7.81 -5.91 -0.87
C PRO A 229 -6.37 -5.40 -1.05
N GLN A 230 -5.95 -4.45 -0.22
CA GLN A 230 -4.56 -4.02 -0.16
C GLN A 230 -3.64 -5.19 0.21
N GLN A 231 -2.40 -5.18 -0.31
CA GLN A 231 -1.47 -6.29 -0.16
C GLN A 231 -1.22 -6.66 1.32
N GLN A 232 -1.15 -5.65 2.18
CA GLN A 232 -0.92 -5.81 3.63
C GLN A 232 -2.17 -6.20 4.44
N LEU A 233 -3.36 -6.25 3.84
CA LEU A 233 -4.63 -6.48 4.57
C LEU A 233 -4.61 -7.80 5.36
N ALA A 234 -4.10 -8.87 4.74
CA ALA A 234 -4.06 -10.19 5.37
C ALA A 234 -3.15 -10.21 6.60
N GLU A 235 -1.95 -9.62 6.50
CA GLU A 235 -0.99 -9.53 7.60
C GLU A 235 -1.54 -8.67 8.75
N VAL A 236 -2.08 -7.48 8.43
CA VAL A 236 -2.66 -6.57 9.43
C VAL A 236 -3.85 -7.23 10.14
N SER A 237 -4.76 -7.86 9.40
CA SER A 237 -5.95 -8.51 9.97
C SER A 237 -5.56 -9.69 10.88
N SER A 238 -4.63 -10.54 10.42
CA SER A 238 -4.12 -11.66 11.20
C SER A 238 -3.39 -11.20 12.47
N GLY A 239 -2.55 -10.18 12.35
CA GLY A 239 -1.82 -9.63 13.49
C GLY A 239 -2.72 -8.97 14.52
N LEU A 240 -3.70 -8.16 14.09
CA LEU A 240 -4.72 -7.59 14.99
C LEU A 240 -5.53 -8.67 15.69
N TRP A 241 -5.98 -9.70 14.95
CA TRP A 241 -6.67 -10.85 15.54
C TRP A 241 -5.84 -11.50 16.64
N LYS A 242 -4.55 -11.75 16.37
CA LYS A 242 -3.65 -12.37 17.35
C LYS A 242 -3.42 -11.47 18.57
N ILE A 243 -3.19 -10.18 18.36
CA ILE A 243 -3.06 -9.16 19.43
C ILE A 243 -4.29 -9.20 20.34
N GLU A 244 -5.50 -9.11 19.78
CA GLU A 244 -6.73 -9.14 20.57
C GLU A 244 -6.90 -10.47 21.32
N ARG A 245 -6.59 -11.59 20.68
CA ARG A 245 -6.67 -12.92 21.30
C ARG A 245 -5.70 -13.07 22.48
N ILE A 246 -4.47 -12.57 22.35
CA ILE A 246 -3.49 -12.59 23.44
C ILE A 246 -4.00 -11.74 24.61
N ILE A 247 -4.39 -10.49 24.37
CA ILE A 247 -4.89 -9.60 25.44
C ILE A 247 -6.11 -10.23 26.12
N ARG A 248 -7.07 -10.75 25.34
CA ARG A 248 -8.29 -11.37 25.86
C ARG A 248 -7.98 -12.61 26.70
N ARG A 249 -7.04 -13.44 26.26
CA ARG A 249 -6.58 -14.62 27.01
C ARG A 249 -5.96 -14.21 28.35
N GLU A 250 -5.12 -13.18 28.36
CA GLU A 250 -4.42 -12.75 29.58
C GLU A 250 -5.36 -12.07 30.58
N VAL A 251 -6.29 -11.23 30.11
CA VAL A 251 -7.34 -10.67 30.95
C VAL A 251 -8.17 -11.80 31.56
N ARG A 252 -8.59 -12.79 30.76
CA ARG A 252 -9.32 -13.96 31.25
C ARG A 252 -8.54 -14.72 32.32
N ARG A 253 -7.26 -15.00 32.08
CA ARG A 253 -6.40 -15.75 33.01
C ARG A 253 -6.31 -15.04 34.36
N ARG A 254 -6.10 -13.71 34.36
CA ARG A 254 -6.03 -12.92 35.59
C ARG A 254 -7.40 -12.80 36.28
N ALA A 255 -8.48 -12.67 35.51
CA ALA A 255 -9.83 -12.64 36.05
C ALA A 255 -10.21 -13.95 36.76
N ILE A 256 -9.89 -15.10 36.15
CA ILE A 256 -10.10 -16.43 36.76
C ILE A 256 -9.27 -16.56 38.03
N ALA A 257 -8.00 -16.14 38.02
CA ALA A 257 -7.15 -16.18 39.21
C ALA A 257 -7.68 -15.29 40.35
N ALA A 258 -8.30 -14.15 40.02
CA ALA A 258 -8.81 -13.20 41.00
C ALA A 258 -10.19 -13.57 41.57
N TRP A 259 -11.07 -14.18 40.76
CA TRP A 259 -12.50 -14.33 41.09
C TRP A 259 -13.06 -15.74 40.88
N ALA A 260 -12.22 -16.72 40.51
CA ALA A 260 -12.60 -18.12 40.29
C ALA A 260 -13.88 -18.24 39.43
N GLU A 261 -14.90 -18.98 39.87
CA GLU A 261 -16.14 -19.21 39.12
C GLU A 261 -16.93 -17.93 38.82
N ASN A 262 -16.76 -16.87 39.62
CA ASN A 262 -17.48 -15.62 39.48
C ASN A 262 -16.80 -14.62 38.53
N TRP A 263 -15.70 -15.01 37.87
CA TRP A 263 -14.92 -14.11 37.02
C TRP A 263 -15.75 -13.45 35.91
N ARG A 264 -16.73 -14.15 35.31
CA ARG A 264 -17.55 -13.61 34.22
C ARG A 264 -18.34 -12.37 34.62
N THR A 265 -18.89 -12.38 35.83
CA THR A 265 -19.65 -11.24 36.36
C THR A 265 -18.74 -10.21 37.01
N GLN A 266 -17.71 -10.67 37.73
CA GLN A 266 -16.84 -9.78 38.49
C GLN A 266 -15.84 -9.04 37.62
N CYS A 267 -15.46 -9.55 36.44
CA CYS A 267 -14.47 -8.94 35.56
C CYS A 267 -14.99 -7.70 34.83
N LEU A 268 -16.27 -7.68 34.49
CA LEU A 268 -16.94 -6.54 33.87
C LEU A 268 -17.32 -5.51 34.93
N ASN A 269 -17.34 -4.22 34.58
CA ASN A 269 -17.70 -3.12 35.47
C ASN A 269 -18.53 -2.07 34.72
N GLY A 270 -19.18 -1.18 35.49
CA GLY A 270 -20.01 -0.12 34.91
C GLY A 270 -21.16 -0.69 34.10
N ASP A 271 -21.31 -0.21 32.87
CA ASP A 271 -22.33 -0.59 31.90
C ASP A 271 -21.93 -1.79 31.01
N LEU A 272 -20.68 -2.28 31.13
CA LEU A 272 -20.20 -3.41 30.31
C LEU A 272 -21.02 -4.70 30.46
N PRO A 273 -21.51 -5.11 31.65
CA PRO A 273 -22.35 -6.30 31.78
C PRO A 273 -23.62 -6.25 30.91
N GLU A 274 -24.28 -5.08 30.86
CA GLU A 274 -25.51 -4.86 30.09
C GLU A 274 -25.20 -4.85 28.60
N LYS A 275 -24.20 -4.06 28.17
CA LYS A 275 -23.75 -4.01 26.77
C LYS A 275 -23.31 -5.36 26.22
N VAL A 276 -22.57 -6.15 27.01
CA VAL A 276 -22.13 -7.49 26.62
C VAL A 276 -23.32 -8.42 26.47
N LEU A 277 -24.26 -8.39 27.42
CA LEU A 277 -25.45 -9.24 27.37
C LEU A 277 -26.33 -8.88 26.17
N GLU A 278 -26.56 -7.59 25.93
CA GLU A 278 -27.30 -7.06 24.77
C GLU A 278 -26.68 -7.59 23.46
N ARG A 279 -25.41 -7.25 23.20
CA ARG A 279 -24.68 -7.69 21.98
C ARG A 279 -24.70 -9.21 21.81
N ALA A 280 -24.50 -9.95 22.90
CA ALA A 280 -24.47 -11.40 22.87
C ALA A 280 -25.85 -11.99 22.55
N SER A 281 -26.90 -11.45 23.16
CA SER A 281 -28.27 -11.92 23.00
C SER A 281 -28.83 -11.62 21.61
N GLU A 282 -28.49 -10.46 21.05
CA GLU A 282 -28.89 -10.06 19.69
C GLU A 282 -28.22 -10.91 18.61
N SER A 283 -27.02 -11.42 18.87
CA SER A 283 -26.20 -12.07 17.84
C SER A 283 -26.17 -13.61 17.94
N ALA A 284 -25.89 -14.19 19.12
CA ALA A 284 -25.55 -15.61 19.22
C ALA A 284 -26.18 -16.35 20.41
N TYR A 285 -26.58 -15.64 21.46
CA TYR A 285 -27.06 -16.21 22.73
C TYR A 285 -28.49 -15.73 23.04
N MET A 286 -29.44 -15.94 22.12
CA MET A 286 -30.82 -15.39 22.20
C MET A 286 -31.57 -15.68 23.52
N GLY A 287 -31.26 -16.77 24.22
CA GLY A 287 -31.87 -17.13 25.51
C GLY A 287 -31.12 -16.64 26.75
N ALA A 288 -30.02 -15.92 26.59
CA ALA A 288 -29.22 -15.45 27.72
C ALA A 288 -29.91 -14.28 28.43
N THR A 289 -30.23 -14.46 29.71
CA THR A 289 -30.74 -13.44 30.63
C THR A 289 -29.67 -12.91 31.58
N SER A 290 -28.46 -13.48 31.54
CA SER A 290 -27.33 -13.04 32.36
C SER A 290 -25.99 -13.36 31.70
N VAL A 291 -24.99 -12.51 31.94
CA VAL A 291 -23.59 -12.72 31.52
C VAL A 291 -22.97 -14.04 32.03
N LYS A 292 -23.53 -14.64 33.09
CA LYS A 292 -23.11 -15.97 33.59
C LYS A 292 -23.39 -17.10 32.59
N GLN A 293 -24.41 -16.94 31.75
CA GLN A 293 -24.83 -17.95 30.77
C GLN A 293 -24.00 -17.87 29.48
N LEU A 294 -23.19 -16.82 29.31
CA LEU A 294 -22.30 -16.69 28.17
C LEU A 294 -21.06 -17.57 28.36
N ARG A 295 -20.63 -18.24 27.27
CA ARG A 295 -19.39 -19.03 27.27
C ARG A 295 -18.20 -18.18 27.72
N ASP A 296 -18.07 -17.01 27.11
CA ASP A 296 -17.03 -16.03 27.41
C ASP A 296 -17.52 -14.59 27.16
N PRO A 297 -17.76 -13.79 28.21
CA PRO A 297 -18.20 -12.41 28.04
C PRO A 297 -17.15 -11.49 27.39
N LEU A 298 -15.86 -11.84 27.44
CA LEU A 298 -14.80 -10.98 26.89
C LEU A 298 -14.76 -10.98 25.36
N GLU A 299 -15.41 -11.94 24.69
CA GLU A 299 -15.51 -11.99 23.23
C GLU A 299 -16.41 -10.87 22.66
N TRP A 300 -17.27 -10.29 23.50
CA TRP A 300 -18.21 -9.23 23.13
C TRP A 300 -17.70 -7.81 23.42
N LEU A 301 -16.48 -7.71 23.95
CA LEU A 301 -15.79 -6.44 24.18
C LEU A 301 -15.00 -6.03 22.95
N SER A 302 -15.11 -4.76 22.58
CA SER A 302 -14.16 -4.10 21.69
C SER A 302 -12.76 -4.08 22.31
N LEU A 303 -11.71 -3.92 21.49
CA LEU A 303 -10.34 -3.77 22.00
C LEU A 303 -10.23 -2.61 23.00
N GLY A 304 -10.92 -1.48 22.76
CA GLY A 304 -10.94 -0.36 23.68
C GLY A 304 -11.50 -0.72 25.06
N GLU A 305 -12.66 -1.39 25.11
CA GLU A 305 -13.27 -1.87 26.36
C GLU A 305 -12.41 -2.93 27.05
N LEU A 306 -11.77 -3.82 26.27
CA LEU A 306 -10.85 -4.83 26.80
C LEU A 306 -9.63 -4.21 27.48
N LEU A 307 -9.07 -3.13 26.90
CA LEU A 307 -7.95 -2.40 27.49
C LEU A 307 -8.35 -1.67 28.78
N GLN A 308 -9.60 -1.21 28.92
CA GLN A 308 -10.07 -0.59 30.16
C GLN A 308 -10.05 -1.58 31.35
N LEU A 309 -10.23 -2.87 31.09
CA LEU A 309 -10.20 -3.89 32.15
C LEU A 309 -8.84 -3.98 32.85
N LYS A 310 -7.75 -3.55 32.20
CA LYS A 310 -6.40 -3.52 32.80
C LYS A 310 -6.31 -2.53 33.97
N ASP A 311 -7.18 -1.52 34.01
CA ASP A 311 -7.16 -0.49 35.04
C ASP A 311 -7.73 -1.00 36.38
N ARG A 312 -8.33 -2.20 36.37
CA ARG A 312 -8.74 -2.90 37.59
C ARG A 312 -7.52 -3.44 38.31
N SER A 313 -7.40 -3.17 39.61
CA SER A 313 -6.26 -3.60 40.42
C SER A 313 -6.00 -5.11 40.40
N GLN A 314 -7.05 -5.93 40.26
CA GLN A 314 -6.93 -7.40 40.19
C GLN A 314 -6.42 -7.91 38.83
N ILE A 315 -6.64 -7.15 37.75
CA ILE A 315 -6.11 -7.48 36.42
C ILE A 315 -4.75 -6.84 36.23
N GLY A 316 -4.61 -5.55 36.55
CA GLY A 316 -3.41 -4.75 36.40
C GLY A 316 -2.99 -4.56 34.94
N ASP A 317 -1.87 -3.87 34.73
CA ASP A 317 -1.40 -3.44 33.40
C ASP A 317 -0.91 -4.57 32.48
N LEU A 318 -1.30 -5.82 32.73
CA LEU A 318 -0.87 -7.00 31.99
C LEU A 318 0.67 -7.13 31.91
N GLY A 319 1.41 -6.41 32.76
CA GLY A 319 2.88 -6.44 32.77
C GLY A 319 3.54 -5.55 31.71
N LEU A 320 2.83 -4.66 31.03
CA LEU A 320 3.45 -3.55 30.31
C LEU A 320 3.32 -2.26 31.14
N SER A 321 4.20 -1.28 30.92
CA SER A 321 4.05 0.02 31.61
C SER A 321 2.95 0.87 30.99
N ALA A 322 2.43 1.83 31.74
CA ALA A 322 1.43 2.78 31.23
C ALA A 322 1.92 3.56 29.99
N ALA A 323 3.23 3.84 29.88
CA ALA A 323 3.82 4.45 28.68
C ALA A 323 3.69 3.55 27.45
N HIS A 324 3.99 2.25 27.59
CA HIS A 324 3.83 1.28 26.51
C HIS A 324 2.36 1.13 26.10
N TRP A 325 1.41 1.09 27.05
CA TRP A 325 -0.01 1.03 26.70
C TRP A 325 -0.50 2.27 25.97
N ARG A 326 -0.02 3.46 26.34
CA ARG A 326 -0.33 4.70 25.59
C ARG A 326 0.19 4.62 24.16
N GLN A 327 1.42 4.13 23.97
CA GLN A 327 1.99 3.95 22.64
C GLN A 327 1.25 2.87 21.83
N PHE A 328 0.90 1.74 22.45
CA PHE A 328 0.08 0.70 21.83
C PHE A 328 -1.25 1.28 21.35
N SER A 329 -1.97 1.99 22.21
CA SER A 329 -3.26 2.58 21.85
C SER A 329 -3.13 3.62 20.74
N ALA A 330 -2.08 4.45 20.77
CA ALA A 330 -1.84 5.47 19.75
C ALA A 330 -1.55 4.88 18.36
N GLN A 331 -0.96 3.68 18.30
CA GLN A 331 -0.58 3.04 17.05
C GLN A 331 -1.63 2.03 16.56
N ILE A 332 -2.15 1.17 17.43
CA ILE A 332 -3.03 0.05 17.06
C ILE A 332 -4.49 0.47 16.92
N MET A 333 -5.00 1.37 17.77
CA MET A 333 -6.42 1.75 17.72
C MET A 333 -6.82 2.42 16.39
N PRO A 334 -6.02 3.34 15.81
CA PRO A 334 -6.33 3.89 14.49
C PRO A 334 -6.39 2.82 13.39
N ILE A 335 -5.48 1.84 13.42
CA ILE A 335 -5.43 0.74 12.43
C ILE A 335 -6.69 -0.12 12.56
N ARG A 336 -7.02 -0.55 13.78
CA ARG A 336 -8.24 -1.32 14.06
C ARG A 336 -9.49 -0.57 13.62
N ASN A 337 -9.56 0.74 13.86
CA ASN A 337 -10.71 1.54 13.47
C ASN A 337 -10.83 1.67 11.94
N ARG A 338 -9.71 1.88 11.22
CA ARG A 338 -9.73 1.85 9.75
C ARG A 338 -10.27 0.53 9.23
N LEU A 339 -9.74 -0.59 9.73
CA LEU A 339 -10.17 -1.93 9.32
C LEU A 339 -11.66 -2.18 9.64
N ALA A 340 -12.14 -1.75 10.82
CA ALA A 340 -13.54 -1.90 11.21
C ALA A 340 -14.52 -1.09 10.32
N HIS A 341 -14.03 -0.04 9.66
CA HIS A 341 -14.79 0.81 8.75
C HIS A 341 -14.48 0.53 7.27
N MET A 342 -13.76 -0.55 6.96
CA MET A 342 -13.32 -0.89 5.59
C MET A 342 -12.57 0.27 4.89
N ARG A 343 -11.85 1.09 5.66
CA ARG A 343 -11.01 2.17 5.12
C ARG A 343 -9.63 1.63 4.74
N SER A 344 -9.01 2.26 3.74
CA SER A 344 -7.65 1.92 3.31
C SER A 344 -6.64 2.01 4.45
N LEU A 345 -5.83 0.98 4.57
CA LEU A 345 -4.68 0.88 5.47
C LEU A 345 -3.53 1.75 4.96
N ARG A 346 -2.73 2.27 5.90
CA ARG A 346 -1.53 3.05 5.56
C ARG A 346 -0.31 2.14 5.38
N PRO A 347 0.68 2.47 4.56
CA PRO A 347 1.85 1.61 4.34
C PRO A 347 2.60 1.22 5.63
N GLU A 348 2.59 2.08 6.66
CA GLU A 348 3.25 1.81 7.95
C GLU A 348 2.46 0.89 8.90
N ASP A 349 1.17 0.62 8.62
CA ASP A 349 0.28 -0.08 9.55
C ASP A 349 0.75 -1.52 9.83
N ALA A 350 1.21 -2.24 8.80
CA ALA A 350 1.74 -3.59 8.95
C ALA A 350 2.93 -3.64 9.94
N ALA A 351 3.86 -2.70 9.84
CA ALA A 351 5.03 -2.66 10.71
C ALA A 351 4.66 -2.43 12.18
N ASP A 352 3.69 -1.55 12.45
CA ASP A 352 3.21 -1.29 13.82
C ASP A 352 2.48 -2.50 14.40
N VAL A 353 1.66 -3.20 13.60
CA VAL A 353 1.00 -4.45 14.00
C VAL A 353 2.01 -5.54 14.34
N VAL A 354 2.98 -5.80 13.45
CA VAL A 354 4.03 -6.81 13.67
C VAL A 354 4.84 -6.51 14.93
N LYS A 355 5.20 -5.24 15.14
CA LYS A 355 5.94 -4.80 16.33
C LYS A 355 5.17 -5.14 17.61
N TRP A 356 3.91 -4.75 17.70
CA TRP A 356 3.11 -4.97 18.91
C TRP A 356 2.72 -6.42 19.11
N GLN A 357 2.48 -7.16 18.03
CA GLN A 357 2.29 -8.60 18.10
C GLN A 357 3.51 -9.27 18.75
N ARG A 358 4.74 -8.98 18.28
CA ARG A 358 5.97 -9.53 18.86
C ARG A 358 6.16 -9.13 20.31
N VAL A 359 5.90 -7.86 20.66
CA VAL A 359 5.98 -7.38 22.06
C VAL A 359 5.05 -8.21 22.97
N LEU A 360 3.82 -8.46 22.53
CA LEU A 360 2.85 -9.24 23.32
C LEU A 360 3.21 -10.74 23.36
N GLU A 361 3.71 -11.32 22.27
CA GLU A 361 4.16 -12.71 22.24
C GLU A 361 5.35 -12.96 23.19
N MET A 362 6.33 -12.05 23.18
CA MET A 362 7.45 -12.12 24.13
C MET A 362 6.98 -11.96 25.58
N ARG A 363 5.95 -11.13 25.81
CA ARG A 363 5.43 -10.91 27.15
C ARG A 363 4.56 -12.06 27.65
N PHE A 364 3.83 -12.72 26.75
CA PHE A 364 2.88 -13.78 27.07
C PHE A 364 3.08 -15.01 26.16
N PRO A 365 4.14 -15.79 26.40
CA PRO A 365 4.45 -16.97 25.59
C PRO A 365 3.23 -17.90 25.49
N THR A 366 2.89 -18.28 24.26
CA THR A 366 1.93 -19.36 23.97
C THR A 366 2.62 -20.70 24.21
N ASN A 367 2.77 -21.09 25.48
CA ASN A 367 3.06 -22.49 25.81
C ASN A 367 1.80 -23.33 25.66
#